data_AF-A0AAR5Q6C0-F1
#
_entry.id   AF-A0AAR5Q6C0-F1
#
_cell.length_a   1.000
_cell.length_b   1.000
_cell.length_c   1.000
_cell.angle_alpha   90.00
_cell.angle_beta   90.00
_cell.angle_gamma   90.00
#
_symmetry.space_group_name_H-M   'P 1'
#
loop_
_entity.id
_entity.type
_entity.pdbx_description
1 polymer ?
#
loop_
_entity_poly.entity_id
_entity_poly.type
_entity_poly.pdbx_seq_one_letter_code
_entity_poly.pdbx_strand_id
1 'polypeptide(L)'
;MSAGRTVVLGRGFPLELRLLSALLQRKRLARAVALGALLLHLGSLLHSLQGKYWVYSRASQLRNDVVIFINTVSDLLLVSVNVLGLLPLLGSPFLLELLRFCTAPLEVLGPSRACSPWINLLRFGPLLPIVTGGWLFSRNAGWASYQYFLGRQVWYYVMNLVVCAFICAALQLKWQFTRINDFLGRRGGASAAQLQLVAARFSGLCNLLDEFNRTFKALMVLVVMCVTGSVLHNCTSLIEYAAKPKGAAVKLATFLTQPLFALTTVGQAAVVAFVGEGLEEEGERTTRICFTLLNQLDHAQGKSEPLVARELRFILEHSRARKICLHAGGFFRLNWGILGSITSTVATYSIVIIQFLLK
;
A
#
# COMPACT_ATOMS: atom_id res chain seq x y z
N MET A 1 -22.31 -13.86 -22.49
CA MET A 1 -21.15 -14.31 -21.69
C MET A 1 -19.95 -14.42 -22.62
N SER A 2 -19.06 -13.43 -22.66
CA SER A 2 -17.82 -13.56 -23.43
C SER A 2 -16.94 -14.62 -22.78
N ALA A 3 -16.45 -15.58 -23.57
CA ALA A 3 -15.49 -16.57 -23.10
C ALA A 3 -14.33 -15.83 -22.42
N GLY A 4 -14.18 -16.05 -21.11
CA GLY A 4 -13.29 -15.25 -20.27
C GLY A 4 -11.84 -15.43 -20.69
N ARG A 5 -11.29 -14.48 -21.46
CA ARG A 5 -9.86 -14.47 -21.80
C ARG A 5 -9.04 -14.52 -20.51
N THR A 6 -8.19 -15.55 -20.43
CA THR A 6 -7.19 -15.73 -19.36
C THR A 6 -6.20 -14.58 -19.41
N VAL A 7 -5.97 -13.92 -18.27
CA VAL A 7 -5.03 -12.80 -18.16
C VAL A 7 -3.64 -13.38 -17.91
N VAL A 8 -2.80 -13.40 -18.93
CA VAL A 8 -1.40 -13.83 -18.78
C VAL A 8 -0.56 -12.57 -18.56
N LEU A 9 -0.16 -12.35 -17.31
CA LEU A 9 0.76 -11.28 -16.97
C LEU A 9 2.18 -11.62 -17.42
N GLY A 10 2.79 -10.74 -18.21
CA GLY A 10 4.16 -10.91 -18.71
C GLY A 10 5.22 -10.85 -17.61
N ARG A 11 6.48 -11.16 -17.96
CA ARG A 11 7.63 -11.15 -17.03
C ARG A 11 7.92 -9.78 -16.40
N GLY A 12 7.40 -8.69 -16.97
CA GLY A 12 7.52 -7.34 -16.42
C GLY A 12 6.73 -7.09 -15.12
N PHE A 13 5.81 -8.00 -14.74
CA PHE A 13 5.04 -7.90 -13.50
C PHE A 13 5.74 -8.64 -12.34
N PRO A 14 5.61 -8.12 -11.09
CA PRO A 14 6.08 -8.81 -9.89
C PRO A 14 5.50 -10.21 -9.81
N LEU A 15 6.27 -11.16 -9.25
CA LEU A 15 5.85 -12.55 -9.11
C LEU A 15 4.51 -12.67 -8.37
N GLU A 16 4.26 -11.82 -7.38
CA GLU A 16 3.09 -11.82 -6.52
C GLU A 16 1.84 -11.42 -7.28
N LEU A 17 1.92 -10.39 -8.15
CA LEU A 17 0.80 -10.03 -9.02
C LEU A 17 0.51 -11.14 -10.03
N ARG A 18 1.54 -11.83 -10.52
CA ARG A 18 1.39 -13.01 -11.40
C ARG A 18 0.68 -14.16 -10.69
N LEU A 19 1.13 -14.50 -9.48
CA LEU A 19 0.53 -15.54 -8.65
C LEU A 19 -0.90 -15.16 -8.24
N LEU A 20 -1.13 -13.91 -7.84
CA LEU A 20 -2.43 -13.39 -7.47
C LEU A 20 -3.39 -13.44 -8.67
N SER A 21 -2.96 -13.00 -9.85
CA SER A 21 -3.77 -13.11 -11.08
C SER A 21 -4.13 -14.56 -11.40
N ALA A 22 -3.16 -15.48 -11.32
CA ALA A 22 -3.39 -16.90 -11.54
C ALA A 22 -4.37 -17.50 -10.52
N LEU A 23 -4.25 -17.08 -9.24
CA LEU A 23 -5.14 -17.49 -8.16
C LEU A 23 -6.56 -16.95 -8.37
N LEU A 24 -6.70 -15.67 -8.72
CA LEU A 24 -7.99 -15.00 -8.95
C LEU A 24 -8.78 -15.59 -10.12
N GLN A 25 -8.08 -16.14 -11.12
CA GLN A 25 -8.72 -16.88 -12.21
C GLN A 25 -9.38 -18.19 -11.71
N ARG A 26 -8.93 -18.73 -10.57
CA ARG A 26 -9.46 -19.95 -9.94
C ARG A 26 -10.29 -19.61 -8.69
N LYS A 27 -11.50 -19.05 -8.89
CA LYS A 27 -12.37 -18.56 -7.79
C LYS A 27 -12.53 -19.52 -6.59
N ARG A 28 -12.69 -20.83 -6.82
CA ARG A 28 -12.82 -21.83 -5.74
C ARG A 28 -11.53 -21.94 -4.92
N LEU A 29 -10.38 -22.01 -5.60
CA LEU A 29 -9.07 -22.06 -4.96
C LEU A 29 -8.78 -20.75 -4.20
N ALA A 30 -9.07 -19.59 -4.80
CA ALA A 30 -8.90 -18.29 -4.14
C ALA A 30 -9.71 -18.21 -2.83
N ARG A 31 -10.97 -18.66 -2.83
CA ARG A 31 -11.81 -18.72 -1.62
C ARG A 31 -11.26 -19.69 -0.58
N ALA A 32 -10.81 -20.87 -0.99
CA ALA A 32 -10.21 -21.85 -0.07
C ALA A 32 -8.93 -21.31 0.57
N VAL A 33 -8.06 -20.66 -0.22
CA VAL A 33 -6.85 -20.00 0.28
C VAL A 33 -7.19 -18.85 1.22
N ALA A 34 -8.19 -18.03 0.90
CA ALA A 34 -8.63 -16.94 1.77
C ALA A 34 -9.16 -17.46 3.12
N LEU A 35 -9.97 -18.52 3.11
CA LEU A 35 -10.50 -19.14 4.32
C LEU A 35 -9.38 -19.79 5.15
N GLY A 36 -8.46 -20.51 4.51
CA GLY A 36 -7.29 -21.09 5.17
C GLY A 36 -6.41 -20.03 5.82
N ALA A 37 -6.15 -18.92 5.11
CA ALA A 37 -5.40 -17.79 5.65
C ALA A 37 -6.13 -17.14 6.85
N LEU A 38 -7.45 -16.95 6.76
CA LEU A 38 -8.27 -16.43 7.86
C LEU A 38 -8.14 -17.30 9.12
N LEU A 39 -8.34 -18.61 8.98
CA LEU A 39 -8.24 -19.56 10.10
C LEU A 39 -6.82 -19.57 10.69
N LEU A 40 -5.80 -19.52 9.84
CA LEU A 40 -4.40 -19.44 10.27
C LEU A 40 -4.10 -18.15 11.04
N HIS A 41 -4.58 -17.00 10.56
CA HIS A 41 -4.40 -15.72 11.25
C HIS A 41 -5.11 -15.69 12.60
N LEU A 42 -6.35 -16.18 12.68
CA LEU A 42 -7.11 -16.25 13.93
C LEU A 42 -6.48 -17.23 14.94
N GLY A 43 -6.11 -18.43 14.49
CA GLY A 43 -5.45 -19.42 15.35
C GLY A 43 -4.10 -18.92 15.87
N SER A 44 -3.31 -18.29 15.01
CA SER A 44 -2.04 -17.68 15.40
C SER A 44 -2.26 -16.52 16.39
N LEU A 45 -3.33 -15.74 16.24
CA LEU A 45 -3.66 -14.64 17.15
C LEU A 45 -3.97 -15.16 18.54
N LEU A 46 -4.86 -16.14 18.65
CA LEU A 46 -5.20 -16.77 19.93
C LEU A 46 -3.96 -17.36 20.60
N HIS A 47 -3.12 -18.06 19.82
CA HIS A 47 -1.86 -18.62 20.32
C HIS A 47 -0.89 -17.53 20.81
N SER A 48 -0.75 -16.42 20.08
CA SER A 48 0.11 -15.30 20.47
C SER A 48 -0.40 -14.60 21.72
N LEU A 49 -1.70 -14.35 21.83
CA LEU A 49 -2.31 -13.72 23.01
C LEU A 49 -2.14 -14.59 24.26
N GLN A 50 -2.41 -15.90 24.16
CA GLN A 50 -2.22 -16.83 25.27
C GLN A 50 -0.76 -16.92 25.71
N GLY A 51 0.15 -17.04 24.74
CA GLY A 51 1.59 -17.10 24.98
C GLY A 51 2.15 -15.83 25.62
N LYS A 52 1.78 -14.66 25.08
CA LYS A 52 2.18 -13.36 25.62
C LYS A 52 1.64 -13.16 27.03
N TYR A 53 0.37 -13.48 27.29
CA TYR A 53 -0.19 -13.44 28.64
C TYR A 53 0.62 -14.30 29.62
N TRP A 54 0.96 -15.52 29.23
CA TRP A 54 1.79 -16.41 30.05
C TRP A 54 3.19 -15.84 30.31
N VAL A 55 3.88 -15.35 29.26
CA VAL A 55 5.20 -14.72 29.37
C VAL A 55 5.15 -13.50 30.29
N TYR A 56 4.15 -12.63 30.12
CA TYR A 56 3.99 -11.40 30.91
C TYR A 56 3.58 -11.68 32.36
N SER A 57 2.79 -12.72 32.62
CA SER A 57 2.41 -13.11 33.99
C SER A 57 3.59 -13.65 34.80
N ARG A 58 4.54 -14.35 34.17
CA ARG A 58 5.72 -14.93 34.84
C ARG A 58 6.86 -13.93 35.02
N ALA A 59 7.01 -13.00 34.10
CA ALA A 59 8.02 -11.96 34.18
C ALA A 59 7.42 -10.71 34.84
N SER A 60 7.53 -10.60 36.17
CA SER A 60 7.08 -9.40 36.92
C SER A 60 7.61 -8.08 36.33
N GLN A 61 8.78 -8.13 35.70
CA GLN A 61 9.45 -7.01 35.03
C GLN A 61 8.81 -6.60 33.69
N LEU A 62 7.94 -7.41 33.10
CA LEU A 62 7.20 -7.14 31.85
C LEU A 62 5.73 -6.76 32.09
N ARG A 63 5.30 -6.66 33.35
CA ARG A 63 3.93 -6.35 33.73
C ARG A 63 3.66 -4.84 33.64
N ASN A 64 3.82 -4.29 32.45
CA ASN A 64 3.45 -2.92 32.15
C ASN A 64 2.15 -2.92 31.32
N ASP A 65 1.06 -2.54 31.96
CA ASP A 65 -0.28 -2.60 31.35
C ASP A 65 -0.38 -1.78 30.06
N VAL A 66 0.34 -0.65 29.97
CA VAL A 66 0.37 0.20 28.77
C VAL A 66 1.04 -0.54 27.60
N VAL A 67 2.15 -1.24 27.85
CA VAL A 67 2.87 -2.01 26.83
C VAL A 67 2.04 -3.20 26.36
N ILE A 68 1.42 -3.91 27.29
CA ILE A 68 0.53 -5.05 26.98
C ILE A 68 -0.64 -4.58 26.13
N PHE A 69 -1.27 -3.45 26.49
CA PHE A 69 -2.36 -2.86 25.74
C PHE A 69 -1.94 -2.48 24.31
N ILE A 70 -0.85 -1.71 24.15
CA ILE A 70 -0.35 -1.27 22.83
C ILE A 70 0.00 -2.47 21.96
N ASN A 71 0.67 -3.49 22.51
CA ASN A 71 1.01 -4.72 21.79
C ASN A 71 -0.25 -5.46 21.31
N THR A 72 -1.24 -5.62 22.19
CA THR A 72 -2.52 -6.29 21.87
C THR A 72 -3.29 -5.54 20.78
N VAL A 73 -3.44 -4.22 20.91
CA VAL A 73 -4.10 -3.38 19.89
C VAL A 73 -3.36 -3.50 18.56
N SER A 74 -2.02 -3.46 18.58
CA SER A 74 -1.22 -3.57 17.36
C SER A 74 -1.35 -4.95 16.70
N ASP A 75 -1.40 -6.05 17.46
CA ASP A 75 -1.66 -7.38 16.91
C ASP A 75 -3.05 -7.49 16.27
N LEU A 76 -4.08 -6.94 16.95
CA LEU A 76 -5.45 -6.90 16.43
C LEU A 76 -5.53 -6.11 15.13
N LEU A 77 -4.83 -4.97 15.04
CA LEU A 77 -4.75 -4.17 13.82
C LEU A 77 -4.05 -4.95 12.68
N LEU A 78 -2.94 -5.63 12.95
CA LEU A 78 -2.23 -6.44 11.97
C LEU A 78 -3.10 -7.58 11.42
N VAL A 79 -3.78 -8.31 12.30
CA VAL A 79 -4.71 -9.37 11.89
C VAL A 79 -5.89 -8.79 11.13
N SER A 80 -6.43 -7.65 11.57
CA SER A 80 -7.53 -6.97 10.88
C SER A 80 -7.14 -6.53 9.46
N VAL A 81 -5.96 -5.95 9.27
CA VAL A 81 -5.45 -5.59 7.93
C VAL A 81 -5.28 -6.83 7.07
N ASN A 82 -4.74 -7.92 7.61
CA ASN A 82 -4.55 -9.15 6.84
C ASN A 82 -5.89 -9.76 6.43
N VAL A 83 -6.85 -9.87 7.34
CA VAL A 83 -8.18 -10.43 7.06
C VAL A 83 -8.96 -9.53 6.10
N LEU A 84 -9.12 -8.25 6.46
CA LEU A 84 -9.91 -7.29 5.69
C LEU A 84 -9.20 -6.80 4.43
N GLY A 85 -7.89 -7.03 4.28
CA GLY A 85 -7.13 -6.77 3.07
C GLY A 85 -7.12 -7.96 2.12
N LEU A 86 -6.84 -9.16 2.62
CA LEU A 86 -6.81 -10.37 1.79
C LEU A 86 -8.19 -10.71 1.23
N LEU A 87 -9.27 -10.53 1.99
CA LEU A 87 -10.61 -10.89 1.52
C LEU A 87 -11.05 -10.07 0.30
N PRO A 88 -10.99 -8.72 0.28
CA PRO A 88 -11.24 -7.93 -0.92
C PRO A 88 -10.24 -8.22 -2.04
N LEU A 89 -8.95 -8.38 -1.73
CA LEU A 89 -7.93 -8.68 -2.75
C LEU A 89 -8.21 -10.00 -3.48
N LEU A 90 -8.61 -11.05 -2.76
CA LEU A 90 -8.88 -12.38 -3.32
C LEU A 90 -10.30 -12.53 -3.87
N GLY A 91 -11.24 -11.72 -3.38
CA GLY A 91 -12.64 -11.76 -3.78
C GLY A 91 -12.98 -10.82 -4.93
N SER A 92 -12.22 -9.75 -5.13
CA SER A 92 -12.62 -8.68 -6.02
C SER A 92 -12.31 -8.97 -7.50
N PRO A 93 -13.32 -8.96 -8.40
CA PRO A 93 -13.10 -9.05 -9.83
C PRO A 93 -12.37 -7.81 -10.37
N PHE A 94 -12.40 -6.69 -9.65
CA PHE A 94 -11.80 -5.43 -10.04
C PHE A 94 -10.29 -5.54 -10.28
N LEU A 95 -9.55 -6.31 -9.47
CA LEU A 95 -8.11 -6.45 -9.69
C LEU A 95 -7.79 -7.10 -11.04
N LEU A 96 -8.57 -8.09 -11.46
CA LEU A 96 -8.41 -8.69 -12.78
C LEU A 96 -8.76 -7.70 -13.89
N GLU A 97 -9.79 -6.88 -13.69
CA GLU A 97 -10.19 -5.83 -14.62
C GLU A 97 -9.13 -4.73 -14.76
N LEU A 98 -8.59 -4.26 -13.63
CA LEU A 98 -7.48 -3.31 -13.59
C LEU A 98 -6.26 -3.87 -14.33
N LEU A 99 -5.85 -5.10 -14.01
CA LEU A 99 -4.72 -5.75 -14.66
C LEU A 99 -4.96 -5.93 -16.16
N ARG A 100 -6.17 -6.34 -16.57
CA ARG A 100 -6.56 -6.42 -17.99
C ARG A 100 -6.44 -5.05 -18.66
N PHE A 101 -6.99 -4.01 -18.05
CA PHE A 101 -6.93 -2.67 -18.59
C PHE A 101 -5.49 -2.20 -18.75
N CYS A 102 -4.64 -2.40 -17.74
CA CYS A 102 -3.23 -1.99 -17.78
C CYS A 102 -2.39 -2.79 -18.79
N THR A 103 -2.74 -4.06 -19.03
CA THR A 103 -2.08 -4.91 -20.05
C THR A 103 -2.60 -4.74 -21.46
N ALA A 104 -3.81 -4.17 -21.65
CA ALA A 104 -4.37 -3.96 -22.97
C ALA A 104 -3.47 -3.00 -23.75
N PRO A 105 -2.81 -3.44 -24.83
CA PRO A 105 -1.98 -2.56 -25.62
C PRO A 105 -2.89 -1.54 -26.29
N LEU A 106 -2.66 -0.26 -26.01
CA LEU A 106 -2.94 0.77 -26.99
C LEU A 106 -1.68 0.85 -27.85
N GLU A 107 -1.77 0.49 -29.13
CA GLU A 107 -0.67 0.60 -30.10
C GLU A 107 0.01 1.99 -30.05
N VAL A 108 -0.76 3.00 -29.67
CA VAL A 108 -0.36 4.40 -29.58
C VAL A 108 0.50 4.74 -28.34
N LEU A 109 0.45 3.96 -27.25
CA LEU A 109 1.00 4.35 -25.94
C LEU A 109 2.34 3.68 -25.56
N GLY A 110 2.93 2.89 -26.46
CA GLY A 110 4.27 2.29 -26.29
C GLY A 110 4.38 1.20 -25.20
N PRO A 111 5.58 0.61 -25.02
CA PRO A 111 5.81 -0.52 -24.10
C PRO A 111 5.76 -0.11 -22.61
N SER A 112 5.42 -1.06 -21.73
CA SER A 112 5.37 -0.84 -20.28
C SER A 112 6.76 -0.83 -19.68
N ARG A 113 7.02 0.06 -18.71
CA ARG A 113 8.28 0.05 -17.95
C ARG A 113 8.29 -1.09 -16.94
N ALA A 114 9.49 -1.57 -16.62
CA ALA A 114 9.72 -2.54 -15.57
C ALA A 114 9.44 -1.94 -14.18
N CYS A 115 9.12 -2.81 -13.21
CA CYS A 115 8.91 -2.39 -11.82
C CYS A 115 10.15 -1.72 -11.23
N SER A 116 9.93 -0.69 -10.43
CA SER A 116 11.00 0.06 -9.76
C SER A 116 11.75 -0.81 -8.73
N PRO A 117 13.08 -0.71 -8.62
CA PRO A 117 13.86 -1.46 -7.63
C PRO A 117 13.40 -1.22 -6.18
N TRP A 118 12.80 -0.06 -5.90
CA TRP A 118 12.21 0.27 -4.59
C TRP A 118 11.12 -0.70 -4.15
N ILE A 119 10.37 -1.28 -5.09
CA ILE A 119 9.33 -2.28 -4.77
C ILE A 119 9.96 -3.58 -4.26
N ASN A 120 11.10 -3.98 -4.84
CA ASN A 120 11.83 -5.15 -4.35
C ASN A 120 12.41 -4.91 -2.96
N LEU A 121 12.93 -3.70 -2.71
CA LEU A 121 13.41 -3.33 -1.39
C LEU A 121 12.28 -3.38 -0.34
N LEU A 122 11.10 -2.83 -0.65
CA LEU A 122 9.93 -2.94 0.23
C LEU A 122 9.50 -4.38 0.47
N ARG A 123 9.50 -5.21 -0.58
CA ARG A 123 9.10 -6.62 -0.48
C ARG A 123 9.98 -7.40 0.49
N PHE A 124 11.29 -7.26 0.37
CA PHE A 124 12.26 -8.07 1.11
C PHE A 124 12.78 -7.40 2.38
N GLY A 125 12.65 -6.08 2.49
CA GLY A 125 13.10 -5.28 3.63
C GLY A 125 12.65 -5.83 4.98
N PRO A 126 11.35 -6.17 5.17
CA PRO A 126 10.85 -6.78 6.40
C PRO A 126 11.48 -8.13 6.78
N LEU A 127 12.08 -8.87 5.84
CA LEU A 127 12.76 -10.12 6.20
C LEU A 127 14.01 -9.87 7.05
N LEU A 128 14.69 -8.73 6.86
CA LEU A 128 15.87 -8.38 7.63
C LEU A 128 15.58 -8.31 9.15
N PRO A 129 14.63 -7.49 9.64
CA PRO A 129 14.33 -7.43 11.06
C PRO A 129 13.71 -8.74 11.60
N ILE A 130 13.04 -9.54 10.77
CA ILE A 130 12.54 -10.87 11.15
C ILE A 130 13.68 -11.87 11.39
N VAL A 131 14.62 -11.97 10.44
CA VAL A 131 15.75 -12.91 10.53
C VAL A 131 16.69 -12.51 11.66
N THR A 132 17.04 -11.22 11.73
CA THR A 132 17.90 -10.69 12.81
C THR A 132 17.23 -10.83 14.18
N GLY A 133 15.94 -10.53 14.29
CA GLY A 133 15.17 -10.71 15.52
C GLY A 133 15.10 -12.17 15.95
N GLY A 134 14.80 -13.09 15.03
CA GLY A 134 14.76 -14.53 15.31
C GLY A 134 16.11 -15.10 15.72
N TRP A 135 17.19 -14.70 15.06
CA TRP A 135 18.55 -15.11 15.43
C TRP A 135 18.94 -14.60 16.83
N LEU A 136 18.69 -13.33 17.14
CA LEU A 136 19.00 -12.75 18.45
C LEU A 136 18.13 -13.33 19.58
N PHE A 137 16.83 -13.54 19.34
CA PHE A 137 15.94 -14.12 20.35
C PHE A 137 16.26 -15.59 20.60
N SER A 138 16.49 -16.38 19.55
CA SER A 138 16.82 -17.81 19.70
C SER A 138 18.12 -18.01 20.50
N ARG A 139 19.13 -17.16 20.29
CA ARG A 139 20.41 -17.22 21.03
C ARG A 139 20.28 -16.80 22.50
N ASN A 140 19.44 -15.82 22.83
CA ASN A 140 19.41 -15.20 24.16
C ASN A 140 18.25 -15.65 25.05
N ALA A 141 17.07 -15.89 24.48
CA ALA A 141 15.84 -16.19 25.22
C ALA A 141 15.29 -17.60 24.95
N GLY A 142 15.89 -18.32 24.01
CA GLY A 142 15.48 -19.65 23.57
C GLY A 142 14.24 -19.66 22.68
N TRP A 143 14.08 -20.75 21.91
CA TRP A 143 12.97 -20.92 20.97
C TRP A 143 11.61 -21.04 21.64
N ALA A 144 11.56 -21.56 22.87
CA ALA A 144 10.32 -21.77 23.62
C ALA A 144 9.54 -20.46 23.88
N SER A 145 10.24 -19.34 24.03
CA SER A 145 9.62 -18.01 24.21
C SER A 145 9.35 -17.32 22.87
N TYR A 146 10.24 -17.51 21.89
CA TYR A 146 10.17 -16.80 20.60
C TYR A 146 8.96 -17.20 19.75
N GLN A 147 8.49 -18.44 19.84
CA GLN A 147 7.34 -18.93 19.07
C GLN A 147 6.07 -18.08 19.26
N TYR A 148 5.87 -17.47 20.44
CA TYR A 148 4.72 -16.61 20.73
C TYR A 148 4.78 -15.24 20.04
N PHE A 149 5.98 -14.82 19.60
CA PHE A 149 6.21 -13.58 18.86
C PHE A 149 6.29 -13.80 17.35
N LEU A 150 6.54 -15.03 16.90
CA LEU A 150 6.68 -15.36 15.47
C LEU A 150 5.40 -15.04 14.67
N GLY A 151 4.21 -15.26 15.24
CA GLY A 151 2.94 -14.95 14.59
C GLY A 151 2.84 -13.50 14.14
N ARG A 152 3.22 -12.56 15.03
CA ARG A 152 3.27 -11.13 14.73
C ARG A 152 4.19 -10.80 13.56
N GLN A 153 5.36 -11.45 13.49
CA GLN A 153 6.32 -11.26 12.40
C GLN A 153 5.77 -11.73 11.06
N VAL A 154 5.10 -12.88 11.06
CA VAL A 154 4.41 -13.40 9.87
C VAL A 154 3.29 -12.44 9.45
N TRP A 155 2.48 -11.94 10.37
CA TRP A 155 1.41 -11.00 10.04
C TRP A 155 1.93 -9.68 9.49
N TYR A 156 3.03 -9.16 10.06
CA TYR A 156 3.69 -7.98 9.54
C TYR A 156 4.19 -8.20 8.10
N TYR A 157 4.78 -9.37 7.82
CA TYR A 157 5.20 -9.71 6.47
C TYR A 157 4.02 -9.84 5.50
N VAL A 158 2.91 -10.46 5.92
CA VAL A 158 1.69 -10.55 5.09
C VAL A 158 1.11 -9.16 4.82
N MET A 159 1.07 -8.28 5.82
CA MET A 159 0.65 -6.89 5.67
C MET A 159 1.54 -6.16 4.66
N ASN A 160 2.86 -6.37 4.71
CA ASN A 160 3.79 -5.82 3.72
C ASN A 160 3.46 -6.29 2.30
N LEU A 161 3.16 -7.57 2.10
CA LEU A 161 2.79 -8.10 0.77
C LEU A 161 1.48 -7.48 0.26
N VAL A 162 0.49 -7.28 1.15
CA VAL A 162 -0.77 -6.58 0.84
C VAL A 162 -0.50 -5.14 0.41
N VAL A 163 0.33 -4.41 1.16
CA VAL A 163 0.74 -3.03 0.83
C VAL A 163 1.52 -2.98 -0.48
N CYS A 164 2.44 -3.91 -0.73
CA CYS A 164 3.17 -4.00 -2.00
C CYS A 164 2.22 -4.24 -3.18
N ALA A 165 1.26 -5.16 -3.05
CA ALA A 165 0.27 -5.41 -4.09
C ALA A 165 -0.57 -4.17 -4.40
N PHE A 166 -1.00 -3.45 -3.35
CA PHE A 166 -1.70 -2.17 -3.47
C PHE A 166 -0.85 -1.11 -4.19
N ILE A 167 0.41 -0.92 -3.77
CA ILE A 167 1.35 0.03 -4.41
C ILE A 167 1.55 -0.32 -5.88
N CYS A 168 1.71 -1.60 -6.21
CA CYS A 168 1.91 -2.02 -7.60
C CYS A 168 0.69 -1.69 -8.44
N ALA A 169 -0.52 -1.95 -7.94
CA ALA A 169 -1.76 -1.62 -8.64
C ALA A 169 -1.92 -0.10 -8.84
N ALA A 170 -1.63 0.70 -7.82
CA ALA A 170 -1.65 2.17 -7.90
C ALA A 170 -0.60 2.72 -8.89
N LEU A 171 0.61 2.14 -8.92
CA LEU A 171 1.63 2.50 -9.90
C LEU A 171 1.20 2.21 -11.34
N GLN A 172 0.45 1.13 -11.56
CA GLN A 172 -0.10 0.85 -12.88
C GLN A 172 -1.10 1.92 -13.31
N LEU A 173 -1.97 2.40 -12.40
CA LEU A 173 -2.87 3.53 -12.69
C LEU A 173 -2.07 4.79 -13.04
N LYS A 174 -1.08 5.15 -12.21
CA LYS A 174 -0.19 6.30 -12.45
C LYS A 174 0.45 6.23 -13.84
N TRP A 175 1.02 5.08 -14.21
CA TRP A 175 1.67 4.92 -15.51
C TRP A 175 0.72 5.07 -16.70
N GLN A 176 -0.55 4.69 -16.57
CA GLN A 176 -1.53 4.93 -17.63
C GLN A 176 -1.82 6.43 -17.78
N PHE A 177 -1.91 7.20 -16.69
CA PHE A 177 -2.03 8.66 -16.76
C PHE A 177 -0.79 9.30 -17.38
N THR A 178 0.41 8.90 -16.95
CA THR A 178 1.68 9.39 -17.54
C THR A 178 1.72 9.16 -19.05
N ARG A 179 1.25 8.01 -19.54
CA ARG A 179 1.19 7.70 -20.98
C ARG A 179 0.23 8.60 -21.75
N ILE A 180 -0.95 8.88 -21.19
CA ILE A 180 -1.91 9.81 -21.78
C ILE A 180 -1.28 11.21 -21.84
N ASN A 181 -0.64 11.65 -20.75
CA ASN A 181 0.05 12.94 -20.69
C ASN A 181 1.18 13.05 -21.71
N ASP A 182 2.01 12.01 -21.84
CA ASP A 182 3.09 11.97 -22.81
C ASP A 182 2.56 11.96 -24.26
N PHE A 183 1.43 11.30 -24.51
CA PHE A 183 0.77 11.34 -25.82
C PHE A 183 0.27 12.75 -26.15
N LEU A 184 -0.48 13.36 -25.24
CA LEU A 184 -1.04 14.70 -25.41
C LEU A 184 0.08 15.74 -25.56
N GLY A 185 1.15 15.64 -24.76
CA GLY A 185 2.27 16.57 -24.80
C GLY A 185 3.12 16.49 -26.07
N ARG A 186 3.22 15.32 -26.72
CA ARG A 186 4.00 15.15 -27.97
C ARG A 186 3.23 15.53 -29.24
N ARG A 187 1.90 15.44 -29.24
CA ARG A 187 1.09 15.60 -30.45
C ARG A 187 0.15 16.80 -30.40
N GLY A 188 0.74 18.00 -30.53
CA GLY A 188 -0.02 19.22 -30.83
C GLY A 188 -0.84 19.17 -32.13
N GLY A 189 -0.63 18.16 -32.98
CA GLY A 189 -1.40 17.89 -34.22
C GLY A 189 -2.08 16.51 -34.24
N ALA A 190 -2.47 15.95 -33.09
CA ALA A 190 -3.24 14.70 -33.07
C ALA A 190 -4.56 14.85 -33.84
N SER A 191 -4.94 13.84 -34.63
CA SER A 191 -6.23 13.86 -35.32
C SER A 191 -7.39 13.76 -34.31
N ALA A 192 -8.55 14.31 -34.66
CA ALA A 192 -9.74 14.24 -33.82
C ALA A 192 -10.08 12.79 -33.41
N ALA A 193 -9.92 11.82 -34.32
CA ALA A 193 -10.15 10.41 -34.05
C ALA A 193 -9.19 9.84 -32.98
N GLN A 194 -7.92 10.27 -32.98
CA GLN A 194 -6.95 9.85 -31.95
C GLN A 194 -7.29 10.46 -30.59
N LEU A 195 -7.69 11.74 -30.57
CA LEU A 195 -8.10 12.40 -29.33
C LEU A 195 -9.38 11.79 -28.75
N GLN A 196 -10.35 11.44 -29.58
CA GLN A 196 -11.56 10.74 -29.14
C GLN A 196 -11.24 9.39 -28.50
N LEU A 197 -10.31 8.62 -29.07
CA LEU A 197 -9.84 7.36 -28.48
C LEU A 197 -9.17 7.60 -27.11
N VAL A 198 -8.35 8.65 -27.01
CA VAL A 198 -7.67 9.03 -25.75
C VAL A 198 -8.68 9.51 -24.71
N ALA A 199 -9.68 10.29 -25.09
CA ALA A 199 -10.76 10.75 -24.22
C ALA A 199 -11.57 9.57 -23.65
N ALA A 200 -11.94 8.61 -24.52
CA ALA A 200 -12.61 7.38 -24.08
C ALA A 200 -11.73 6.58 -23.11
N ARG A 201 -10.43 6.46 -23.40
CA ARG A 201 -9.47 5.77 -22.54
C ARG A 201 -9.27 6.47 -21.20
N PHE A 202 -9.21 7.80 -21.19
CA PHE A 202 -9.09 8.64 -20.01
C PHE A 202 -10.31 8.48 -19.09
N SER A 203 -11.52 8.55 -19.65
CA SER A 203 -12.76 8.30 -18.91
C SER A 203 -12.78 6.91 -18.28
N GLY A 204 -12.38 5.87 -19.04
CA GLY A 204 -12.22 4.51 -18.51
C GLY A 204 -11.22 4.42 -17.36
N LEU A 205 -10.09 5.14 -17.45
CA LEU A 205 -9.08 5.18 -16.40
C LEU A 205 -9.57 5.90 -15.14
N CYS A 206 -10.32 6.99 -15.28
CA CYS A 206 -10.96 7.67 -14.15
C CYS A 206 -11.97 6.75 -13.45
N ASN A 207 -12.82 6.05 -14.21
CA ASN A 207 -13.76 5.08 -13.62
C ASN A 207 -13.03 3.95 -12.87
N LEU A 208 -11.88 3.47 -13.37
CA LEU A 208 -11.06 2.48 -12.66
C LEU A 208 -10.43 3.03 -11.39
N LEU A 209 -10.01 4.30 -11.39
CA LEU A 209 -9.50 4.95 -10.18
C LEU A 209 -10.59 5.12 -9.12
N ASP A 210 -11.80 5.52 -9.53
CA ASP A 210 -12.95 5.62 -8.64
C ASP A 210 -13.30 4.25 -8.02
N GLU A 211 -13.27 3.19 -8.84
CA GLU A 211 -13.49 1.82 -8.39
C GLU A 211 -12.36 1.31 -7.48
N PHE A 212 -11.11 1.70 -7.76
CA PHE A 212 -9.97 1.41 -6.91
C PHE A 212 -10.16 2.01 -5.52
N ASN A 213 -10.48 3.30 -5.46
CA ASN A 213 -10.72 4.01 -4.21
C ASN A 213 -11.91 3.41 -3.47
N ARG A 214 -12.99 3.04 -4.17
CA ARG A 214 -14.16 2.37 -3.57
C ARG A 214 -13.82 1.00 -2.96
N THR A 215 -13.08 0.18 -3.71
CA THR A 215 -12.71 -1.19 -3.31
C THR A 215 -11.74 -1.18 -2.14
N PHE A 216 -10.73 -0.29 -2.17
CA PHE A 216 -9.64 -0.29 -1.21
C PHE A 216 -9.76 0.73 -0.08
N LYS A 217 -10.84 1.53 0.00
CA LYS A 217 -11.00 2.56 1.05
C LYS A 217 -10.75 2.04 2.47
N ALA A 218 -11.37 0.92 2.84
CA ALA A 218 -11.26 0.35 4.19
C ALA A 218 -9.85 -0.16 4.45
N LEU A 219 -9.24 -0.81 3.44
CA LEU A 219 -7.86 -1.26 3.51
C LEU A 219 -6.90 -0.08 3.73
N MET A 220 -7.06 1.03 3.01
CA MET A 220 -6.22 2.21 3.16
C MET A 220 -6.29 2.77 4.60
N VAL A 221 -7.49 2.89 5.18
CA VAL A 221 -7.66 3.32 6.58
C VAL A 221 -6.96 2.37 7.54
N LEU A 222 -7.19 1.06 7.38
CA LEU A 222 -6.59 0.05 8.25
C LEU A 222 -5.07 -0.01 8.13
N VAL A 223 -4.51 0.11 6.92
CA VAL A 223 -3.06 0.16 6.70
C VAL A 223 -2.45 1.36 7.42
N VAL A 224 -3.06 2.54 7.32
CA VAL A 224 -2.56 3.75 7.99
C VAL A 224 -2.61 3.59 9.52
N MET A 225 -3.73 3.10 10.07
CA MET A 225 -3.83 2.81 11.51
C MET A 225 -2.81 1.77 11.96
N CYS A 226 -2.60 0.71 11.16
CA CYS A 226 -1.65 -0.35 11.45
C CYS A 226 -0.20 0.13 11.38
N VAL A 227 0.14 0.99 10.42
CA VAL A 227 1.44 1.67 10.36
C VAL A 227 1.66 2.48 11.63
N THR A 228 0.71 3.37 11.99
CA THR A 228 0.81 4.20 13.19
C THR A 228 0.98 3.36 14.45
N GLY A 229 0.13 2.34 14.62
CA GLY A 229 0.19 1.43 15.78
C GLY A 229 1.47 0.62 15.82
N SER A 230 2.00 0.18 14.68
CA SER A 230 3.26 -0.56 14.59
C SER A 230 4.46 0.31 14.92
N VAL A 231 4.54 1.52 14.37
CA VAL A 231 5.61 2.47 14.72
C VAL A 231 5.54 2.82 16.20
N LEU A 232 4.35 3.14 16.72
CA LEU A 232 4.16 3.44 18.14
C LEU A 232 4.56 2.26 19.03
N HIS A 233 4.23 1.03 18.67
CA HIS A 233 4.67 -0.16 19.40
C HIS A 233 6.20 -0.30 19.45
N ASN A 234 6.88 -0.10 18.31
CA ASN A 234 8.35 -0.16 18.26
C ASN A 234 8.98 0.95 19.11
N CYS A 235 8.46 2.19 19.05
CA CYS A 235 8.91 3.31 19.88
C CYS A 235 8.67 3.05 21.37
N THR A 236 7.49 2.54 21.73
CA THR A 236 7.14 2.19 23.12
C THR A 236 8.11 1.15 23.67
N SER A 237 8.41 0.11 22.88
CA SER A 237 9.37 -0.93 23.25
C SER A 237 10.76 -0.33 23.45
N LEU A 238 11.20 0.59 22.60
CA LEU A 238 12.48 1.28 22.78
C LEU A 238 12.53 2.10 24.08
N ILE A 239 11.47 2.86 24.37
CA ILE A 239 11.39 3.69 25.58
C ILE A 239 11.40 2.81 26.84
N GLU A 240 10.60 1.73 26.86
CA GLU A 240 10.55 0.80 28.00
C GLU A 240 11.92 0.20 28.31
N TYR A 241 12.63 -0.29 27.28
CA TYR A 241 13.95 -0.88 27.44
C TYR A 241 15.06 0.14 27.73
N ALA A 242 14.86 1.40 27.35
CA ALA A 242 15.74 2.50 27.76
C ALA A 242 15.56 2.82 29.25
N ALA A 243 14.32 2.89 29.74
CA ALA A 243 14.00 3.22 31.12
C ALA A 243 14.34 2.09 32.10
N LYS A 244 14.15 0.83 31.69
CA LYS A 244 14.37 -0.37 32.53
C LYS A 244 15.30 -1.34 31.80
N PRO A 245 16.63 -1.06 31.77
CA PRO A 245 17.57 -1.84 31.00
C PRO A 245 17.61 -3.28 31.52
N LYS A 246 17.40 -4.22 30.59
CA LYS A 246 17.60 -5.66 30.83
C LYS A 246 19.03 -6.04 30.45
N GLY A 247 19.40 -7.30 30.66
CA GLY A 247 20.73 -7.83 30.33
C GLY A 247 21.22 -7.37 28.95
N ALA A 248 22.53 -7.13 28.84
CA ALA A 248 23.16 -6.43 27.71
C ALA A 248 22.76 -6.99 26.34
N ALA A 249 22.60 -8.31 26.23
CA ALA A 249 22.21 -8.97 24.98
C ALA A 249 20.76 -8.63 24.54
N VAL A 250 19.81 -8.62 25.48
CA VAL A 250 18.41 -8.26 25.20
C VAL A 250 18.29 -6.78 24.86
N LYS A 251 19.08 -5.94 25.55
CA LYS A 251 19.19 -4.51 25.27
C LYS A 251 19.68 -4.29 23.83
N LEU A 252 20.81 -4.88 23.44
CA LEU A 252 21.35 -4.78 22.09
C LEU A 252 20.33 -5.25 21.04
N ALA A 253 19.67 -6.38 21.28
CA ALA A 253 18.69 -6.90 20.35
C ALA A 253 17.49 -5.96 20.16
N THR A 254 17.00 -5.34 21.24
CA THR A 254 15.88 -4.40 21.17
C THR A 254 16.29 -3.11 20.44
N PHE A 255 17.45 -2.54 20.77
CA PHE A 255 17.96 -1.32 20.13
C PHE A 255 18.35 -1.52 18.66
N LEU A 256 18.59 -2.75 18.21
CA LEU A 256 18.84 -3.04 16.80
C LEU A 256 17.54 -3.33 16.03
N THR A 257 16.67 -4.19 16.58
CA THR A 257 15.51 -4.72 15.83
C THR A 257 14.33 -3.75 15.78
N GLN A 258 14.02 -3.07 16.88
CA GLN A 258 12.84 -2.18 16.96
C GLN A 258 12.98 -0.96 16.02
N PRO A 259 14.14 -0.29 15.90
CA PRO A 259 14.30 0.79 14.93
C PRO A 259 14.22 0.29 13.49
N LEU A 260 14.70 -0.91 13.19
CA LEU A 260 14.59 -1.49 11.85
C LEU A 260 13.11 -1.77 11.48
N PHE A 261 12.31 -2.30 12.42
CA PHE A 261 10.86 -2.45 12.21
C PHE A 261 10.16 -1.10 12.06
N ALA A 262 10.50 -0.11 12.89
CA ALA A 262 9.94 1.23 12.76
C ALA A 262 10.28 1.86 11.40
N LEU A 263 11.56 1.81 10.99
CA LEU A 263 12.04 2.38 9.74
C LEU A 263 11.42 1.71 8.51
N THR A 264 11.33 0.38 8.51
CA THR A 264 10.67 -0.36 7.42
C THR A 264 9.19 0.00 7.32
N THR A 265 8.49 0.15 8.45
CA THR A 265 7.08 0.54 8.49
C THR A 265 6.86 1.98 8.01
N VAL A 266 7.70 2.93 8.44
CA VAL A 266 7.69 4.31 7.94
C VAL A 266 8.01 4.36 6.45
N GLY A 267 8.98 3.55 6.00
CA GLY A 267 9.33 3.41 4.58
C GLY A 267 8.16 2.92 3.72
N GLN A 268 7.38 1.97 4.20
CA GLN A 268 6.15 1.53 3.51
C GLN A 268 5.17 2.70 3.34
N ALA A 269 4.88 3.44 4.41
CA ALA A 269 3.99 4.59 4.34
C ALA A 269 4.52 5.71 3.43
N ALA A 270 5.84 5.95 3.44
CA ALA A 270 6.48 6.90 2.56
C ALA A 270 6.31 6.52 1.08
N VAL A 271 6.46 5.24 0.73
CA VAL A 271 6.24 4.81 -0.66
C VAL A 271 4.75 4.89 -1.04
N VAL A 272 3.83 4.51 -0.15
CA VAL A 272 2.38 4.70 -0.40
C VAL A 272 2.06 6.18 -0.67
N ALA A 273 2.57 7.08 0.16
CA ALA A 273 2.42 8.52 0.01
C ALA A 273 3.03 9.02 -1.31
N PHE A 274 4.24 8.60 -1.64
CA PHE A 274 4.92 8.95 -2.89
C PHE A 274 4.13 8.52 -4.14
N VAL A 275 3.59 7.30 -4.14
CA VAL A 275 2.78 6.82 -5.27
C VAL A 275 1.48 7.59 -5.39
N GLY A 276 0.81 7.89 -4.27
CA GLY A 276 -0.43 8.65 -4.29
C GLY A 276 -0.24 10.12 -4.68
N GLU A 277 0.78 10.80 -4.16
CA GLU A 277 1.18 12.15 -4.58
C GLU A 277 1.51 12.17 -6.08
N GLY A 278 2.33 11.21 -6.53
CA GLY A 278 2.71 11.13 -7.93
C GLY A 278 1.55 10.80 -8.88
N LEU A 279 0.46 10.22 -8.40
CA LEU A 279 -0.77 10.06 -9.19
C LEU A 279 -1.53 11.40 -9.26
N GLU A 280 -1.57 12.16 -8.16
CA GLU A 280 -2.17 13.49 -8.09
C GLU A 280 -1.46 14.48 -9.02
N GLU A 281 -0.12 14.50 -9.00
CA GLU A 281 0.71 15.30 -9.91
C GLU A 281 0.43 15.00 -11.39
N GLU A 282 0.22 13.74 -11.76
CA GLU A 282 -0.10 13.37 -13.14
C GLU A 282 -1.49 13.85 -13.56
N GLY A 283 -2.48 13.87 -12.66
CA GLY A 283 -3.79 14.46 -12.92
C GLY A 283 -3.74 15.97 -13.13
N GLU A 284 -2.94 16.67 -12.32
CA GLU A 284 -2.68 18.09 -12.51
C GLU A 284 -1.92 18.39 -13.80
N ARG A 285 -0.97 17.51 -14.17
CA ARG A 285 -0.25 17.60 -15.44
C ARG A 285 -1.19 17.42 -16.64
N THR A 286 -2.15 16.50 -16.59
CA THR A 286 -3.18 16.36 -17.65
C THR A 286 -3.92 17.68 -17.85
N THR A 287 -4.39 18.28 -16.76
CA THR A 287 -5.12 19.55 -16.77
C THR A 287 -4.30 20.66 -17.43
N ARG A 288 -3.02 20.80 -17.03
CA ARG A 288 -2.09 21.79 -17.61
C ARG A 288 -1.87 21.59 -19.10
N ILE A 289 -1.61 20.34 -19.53
CA ILE A 289 -1.39 20.02 -20.95
C ILE A 289 -2.63 20.37 -21.78
N CYS A 290 -3.82 19.99 -21.33
CA CYS A 290 -5.06 20.31 -22.04
C CYS A 290 -5.27 21.81 -22.17
N PHE A 291 -5.01 22.60 -21.12
CA PHE A 291 -5.07 24.07 -21.20
C PHE A 291 -4.07 24.63 -22.22
N THR A 292 -2.81 24.19 -22.19
CA THR A 292 -1.79 24.66 -23.15
C THR A 292 -2.19 24.32 -24.59
N LEU A 293 -2.68 23.11 -24.84
CA LEU A 293 -3.12 22.70 -26.18
C LEU A 293 -4.35 23.49 -26.66
N LEU A 294 -5.31 23.76 -25.79
CA LEU A 294 -6.47 24.59 -26.13
C LEU A 294 -6.06 26.02 -26.49
N ASN A 295 -5.17 26.64 -25.72
CA ASN A 295 -4.67 27.99 -26.04
C ASN A 295 -3.89 28.01 -27.37
N GLN A 296 -3.16 26.94 -27.70
CA GLN A 296 -2.48 26.82 -28.99
C GLN A 296 -3.46 26.67 -30.16
N LEU A 297 -4.59 25.98 -29.96
CA LEU A 297 -5.63 25.79 -30.97
C LEU A 297 -6.38 27.08 -31.28
N ASP A 298 -6.61 27.94 -30.28
CA ASP A 298 -7.31 29.22 -30.48
C ASP A 298 -6.55 30.18 -31.45
N HIS A 299 -5.27 29.91 -31.73
CA HIS A 299 -4.44 30.67 -32.67
C HIS A 299 -4.31 30.01 -34.06
N ALA A 300 -4.71 28.76 -34.22
CA ALA A 300 -4.69 28.08 -35.50
C ALA A 300 -6.05 28.30 -36.23
N GLN A 301 -6.08 28.25 -37.57
CA GLN A 301 -7.29 28.49 -38.39
C GLN A 301 -7.59 27.30 -39.33
N GLY A 302 -7.85 26.14 -38.75
CA GLY A 302 -8.04 24.86 -39.42
C GLY A 302 -9.43 24.25 -39.21
N LYS A 303 -10.02 23.69 -40.27
CA LYS A 303 -11.37 23.06 -40.24
C LYS A 303 -11.52 21.90 -39.24
N SER A 304 -10.42 21.26 -38.81
CA SER A 304 -10.44 20.15 -37.84
C SER A 304 -10.39 20.60 -36.37
N GLU A 305 -10.11 21.87 -36.11
CA GLU A 305 -9.95 22.42 -34.76
C GLU A 305 -11.18 22.31 -33.86
N PRO A 306 -12.44 22.49 -34.31
CA PRO A 306 -13.57 22.44 -33.38
C PRO A 306 -13.76 21.06 -32.76
N LEU A 307 -13.46 19.99 -33.51
CA LEU A 307 -13.54 18.62 -33.00
C LEU A 307 -12.40 18.33 -32.01
N VAL A 308 -11.17 18.76 -32.33
CA VAL A 308 -10.01 18.61 -31.44
C VAL A 308 -10.22 19.39 -30.14
N ALA A 309 -10.68 20.64 -30.22
CA ALA A 309 -10.99 21.47 -29.07
C ALA A 309 -12.09 20.86 -28.19
N ARG A 310 -13.13 20.26 -28.80
CA ARG A 310 -14.19 19.55 -28.06
C ARG A 310 -13.64 18.40 -27.22
N GLU A 311 -12.82 17.53 -27.81
CA GLU A 311 -12.25 16.38 -27.09
C GLU A 311 -11.28 16.81 -25.98
N LEU A 312 -10.46 17.85 -26.23
CA LEU A 312 -9.58 18.40 -25.20
C LEU A 312 -10.35 19.05 -24.04
N ARG A 313 -11.43 19.79 -24.33
CA ARG A 313 -12.32 20.34 -23.29
C ARG A 313 -12.97 19.23 -22.47
N PHE A 314 -13.40 18.14 -23.11
CA PHE A 314 -13.95 16.99 -22.40
C PHE A 314 -12.95 16.38 -21.40
N ILE A 315 -11.70 16.14 -21.83
CA ILE A 315 -10.65 15.62 -20.95
C ILE A 315 -10.37 16.60 -19.80
N LEU A 316 -10.27 17.90 -20.11
CA LEU A 316 -10.03 18.96 -19.14
C LEU A 316 -11.13 19.07 -18.09
N GLU A 317 -12.39 19.05 -18.52
CA GLU A 317 -13.54 19.09 -17.61
C GLU A 317 -13.55 17.85 -16.71
N HIS A 318 -13.28 16.67 -17.26
CA HIS A 318 -13.19 15.44 -16.47
C HIS A 318 -12.04 15.46 -15.46
N SER A 319 -10.85 15.95 -15.84
CA SER A 319 -9.69 16.03 -14.95
C SER A 319 -9.89 17.04 -13.82
N ARG A 320 -10.64 18.12 -14.07
CA ARG A 320 -10.99 19.12 -13.05
C ARG A 320 -12.11 18.64 -12.13
N ALA A 321 -13.13 17.98 -12.67
CA ALA A 321 -14.27 17.50 -11.91
C ALA A 321 -13.90 16.31 -11.01
N ARG A 322 -13.11 15.36 -11.53
CA ARG A 322 -12.62 14.21 -10.78
C ARG A 322 -11.21 14.50 -10.33
N LYS A 323 -11.04 14.89 -9.06
CA LYS A 323 -9.70 15.05 -8.49
C LYS A 323 -8.99 13.68 -8.53
N ILE A 324 -8.07 13.53 -9.48
CA ILE A 324 -7.30 12.30 -9.68
C ILE A 324 -6.37 12.14 -8.49
N CYS A 325 -6.77 11.38 -7.48
CA CYS A 325 -5.91 11.05 -6.34
C CYS A 325 -6.35 9.73 -5.72
N LEU A 326 -5.44 9.12 -4.96
CA LEU A 326 -5.80 8.01 -4.07
C LEU A 326 -6.37 8.58 -2.78
N HIS A 327 -7.58 8.15 -2.42
CA HIS A 327 -8.20 8.60 -1.19
C HIS A 327 -8.93 7.47 -0.47
N ALA A 328 -8.87 7.50 0.85
CA ALA A 328 -9.56 6.55 1.71
C ALA A 328 -11.00 7.03 1.93
N GLY A 329 -11.85 7.01 0.90
CA GLY A 329 -13.27 7.31 1.03
C GLY A 329 -13.62 8.69 1.62
N GLY A 330 -12.76 9.69 1.44
CA GLY A 330 -12.97 11.06 1.92
C GLY A 330 -12.33 11.36 3.28
N PHE A 331 -11.87 10.34 4.02
CA PHE A 331 -11.17 10.54 5.31
C PHE A 331 -9.86 11.29 5.12
N PHE A 332 -9.04 10.84 4.17
CA PHE A 332 -7.75 11.47 3.85
C PHE A 332 -7.32 11.10 2.42
N ARG A 333 -6.40 11.91 1.89
CA ARG A 333 -5.67 11.63 0.64
C ARG A 333 -4.36 10.92 0.99
N LEU A 334 -3.97 9.95 0.17
CA LEU A 334 -2.68 9.27 0.32
C LEU A 334 -1.58 10.13 -0.32
N ASN A 335 -1.06 11.08 0.43
CA ASN A 335 -0.04 12.03 -0.01
C ASN A 335 0.99 12.26 1.11
N TRP A 336 1.99 13.13 0.94
CA TRP A 336 2.99 13.35 2.00
C TRP A 336 2.42 13.86 3.33
N GLY A 337 1.25 14.50 3.29
CA GLY A 337 0.53 14.95 4.48
C GLY A 337 0.18 13.81 5.43
N ILE A 338 -0.10 12.59 4.91
CA ILE A 338 -0.40 11.45 5.77
C ILE A 338 0.82 10.97 6.56
N LEU A 339 2.00 11.05 5.94
CA LEU A 339 3.24 10.68 6.61
C LEU A 339 3.53 11.65 7.76
N GLY A 340 3.33 12.96 7.53
CA GLY A 340 3.41 13.99 8.58
C GLY A 340 2.41 13.77 9.71
N SER A 341 1.18 13.33 9.39
CA SER A 341 0.17 13.00 10.40
C SER A 341 0.57 11.79 11.25
N ILE A 342 1.10 10.73 10.62
CA ILE A 342 1.59 9.53 11.30
C ILE A 342 2.76 9.90 12.23
N THR A 343 3.77 10.61 11.73
CA THR A 343 4.96 10.98 12.53
C THR A 343 4.61 11.89 13.70
N SER A 344 3.74 12.90 13.47
CA SER A 344 3.23 13.77 14.54
C SER A 344 2.50 12.97 15.62
N THR A 345 1.58 12.09 15.22
CA THR A 345 0.83 11.22 16.15
C THR A 345 1.76 10.34 16.97
N VAL A 346 2.71 9.65 16.33
CA VAL A 346 3.69 8.79 17.02
C VAL A 346 4.55 9.61 17.99
N ALA A 347 5.01 10.79 17.59
CA ALA A 347 5.82 11.65 18.44
C ALA A 347 5.04 12.09 19.69
N THR A 348 3.81 12.59 19.53
CA THR A 348 2.95 13.00 20.64
C THR A 348 2.71 11.86 21.63
N TYR A 349 2.32 10.68 21.15
CA TYR A 349 2.10 9.54 22.04
C TYR A 349 3.40 9.03 22.68
N SER A 350 4.53 9.09 21.98
CA SER A 350 5.83 8.72 22.55
C SER A 350 6.22 9.63 23.72
N ILE A 351 5.98 10.94 23.62
CA ILE A 351 6.20 11.91 24.72
C ILE A 351 5.34 11.54 25.92
N VAL A 352 4.04 11.28 25.72
CA VAL A 352 3.12 10.88 26.78
C VAL A 352 3.59 9.60 27.46
N ILE A 353 3.99 8.59 26.68
CA ILE A 353 4.51 7.32 27.21
C ILE A 353 5.78 7.55 28.05
N ILE A 354 6.73 8.38 27.57
CA ILE A 354 7.93 8.73 28.34
C ILE A 354 7.54 9.34 29.70
N GLN A 355 6.59 10.28 29.73
CA GLN A 355 6.13 10.91 30.97
C GLN A 355 5.51 9.92 31.95
N PHE A 356 4.80 8.90 31.47
CA PHE A 356 4.23 7.86 32.33
C PHE A 356 5.25 6.82 32.80
N LEU A 357 6.29 6.54 32.01
CA LEU A 357 7.30 5.53 32.33
C LEU A 357 8.44 6.06 33.22
N LEU A 358 8.67 7.37 33.24
CA LEU A 358 9.66 8.02 34.09
C LEU A 358 9.14 8.37 35.49
N LYS A 359 7.84 8.25 35.72
CA LYS A 359 7.23 8.27 37.06
C LYS A 359 7.29 6.88 37.67
#